data_AF-A0A445BXU4-F1
#
_entry.id   AF-A0A445BXU4-F1
#
_cell.length_a   1.000
_cell.length_b   1.000
_cell.length_c   1.000
_cell.angle_alpha   90.00
_cell.angle_beta   90.00
_cell.angle_gamma   90.00
#
_symmetry.space_group_name_H-M   'P 1'
#
loop_
_entity.id
_entity.type
_entity.pdbx_description
1 polymer ?
#
loop_
_entity_poly.entity_id
_entity_poly.type
_entity_poly.pdbx_seq_one_letter_code
_entity_poly.pdbx_strand_id
1 'polypeptide(L)'
;MVSVQNWSANNGHVSIGMLAGSGETPVVINGEVGGLRGVMCRMADEFAQVDADVKTIHDAGKIGVARYLQVMGACLLSIGRTFELDAILDADNVAAVKKLKESLQERDSKIEKLRAEVKNVKKASETEVVKLKGDLEANVTELVGLKARVAELEEEVLTAFTLGFDRAVAQIGVVAPDADVSLLDVTKIVSNGRLMDDGTLPENQGESESVEKGAD
;
A
#
# COMPACT_ATOMS: atom_id res chain seq x y z
N MET A 1 48.82 15.36 33.62
CA MET A 1 48.49 14.58 32.40
C MET A 1 48.17 15.60 31.32
N VAL A 2 49.09 15.79 30.36
CA VAL A 2 48.89 16.76 29.26
C VAL A 2 48.05 16.09 28.18
N SER A 3 46.92 16.71 27.81
CA SER A 3 46.04 16.20 26.76
C SER A 3 46.10 17.11 25.55
N VAL A 4 46.36 16.54 24.37
CA VAL A 4 46.30 17.27 23.09
C VAL A 4 44.84 17.35 22.70
N GLN A 5 44.31 18.57 22.60
CA GLN A 5 42.88 18.77 22.35
C GLN A 5 42.57 19.01 20.88
N ASN A 6 43.42 19.73 20.16
CA ASN A 6 43.23 20.04 18.75
C ASN A 6 44.57 20.04 18.01
N TRP A 7 44.57 19.43 16.84
CA TRP A 7 45.68 19.44 15.89
C TRP A 7 45.16 19.93 14.53
N SER A 8 45.81 20.95 13.98
CA SER A 8 45.52 21.48 12.66
C SER A 8 46.81 21.72 11.89
N ALA A 9 46.84 21.27 10.65
CA ALA A 9 47.91 21.53 9.70
C ALA A 9 47.29 22.05 8.40
N ASN A 10 47.56 23.31 8.05
CA ASN A 10 47.03 23.94 6.84
C ASN A 10 48.07 24.87 6.21
N ASN A 11 48.29 24.78 4.89
CA ASN A 11 49.25 25.61 4.14
C ASN A 11 50.62 25.79 4.80
N GLY A 12 51.26 24.70 5.25
CA GLY A 12 52.61 24.76 5.81
C GLY A 12 52.70 25.29 7.24
N HIS A 13 51.57 25.51 7.92
CA HIS A 13 51.51 25.93 9.32
C HIS A 13 50.87 24.84 10.18
N VAL A 14 51.50 24.53 11.32
CA VAL A 14 50.99 23.56 12.31
C VAL A 14 50.65 24.31 13.60
N SER A 15 49.47 24.02 14.13
CA SER A 15 49.01 24.50 15.43
C SER A 15 48.66 23.32 16.31
N ILE A 16 49.25 23.28 17.50
CA ILE A 16 48.94 22.27 18.53
C ILE A 16 48.43 22.99 19.78
N GLY A 17 47.20 22.67 20.16
CA GLY A 17 46.60 23.11 21.42
C GLY A 17 46.78 22.04 22.49
N MET A 18 47.55 22.35 23.54
CA MET A 18 47.74 21.45 24.69
C MET A 18 47.18 22.05 25.97
N LEU A 19 46.59 21.19 26.80
CA LEU A 19 46.07 21.53 28.13
C LEU A 19 46.84 20.76 29.21
N ALA A 20 47.45 21.50 30.14
CA ALA A 20 48.12 20.95 31.31
C ALA A 20 47.14 20.94 32.50
N GLY A 21 46.26 19.94 32.56
CA GLY A 21 45.34 19.76 33.70
C GLY A 21 44.02 20.55 33.61
N SER A 22 43.08 20.18 34.48
CA SER A 22 41.72 20.70 34.47
C SER A 22 41.66 22.12 35.05
N GLY A 23 41.69 23.14 34.18
CA GLY A 23 41.42 24.53 34.56
C GLY A 23 42.38 25.57 34.00
N GLU A 24 43.44 25.17 33.28
CA GLU A 24 44.40 26.12 32.69
C GLU A 24 44.01 26.53 31.27
N THR A 25 44.37 27.76 30.89
CA THR A 25 44.20 28.25 29.51
C THR A 25 45.02 27.40 28.54
N PRO A 26 44.43 26.95 27.41
CA PRO A 26 45.14 26.10 26.45
C PRO A 26 46.35 26.84 25.86
N VAL A 27 47.52 26.20 25.92
CA VAL A 27 48.75 26.71 25.30
C VAL A 27 48.70 26.34 23.82
N VAL A 28 48.67 27.35 22.96
CA VAL A 28 48.67 27.19 21.50
C VAL A 28 50.08 27.39 20.99
N ILE A 29 50.67 26.33 20.44
CA ILE A 29 52.01 26.39 19.86
C ILE A 29 51.86 26.38 18.34
N ASN A 30 52.33 27.46 17.73
CA ASN A 30 52.28 27.69 16.29
C ASN A 30 53.69 27.56 15.70
N GLY A 31 53.83 26.84 14.59
CA GLY A 31 55.10 26.75 13.86
C GLY A 31 54.94 26.39 12.38
N GLU A 32 55.89 26.83 11.56
CA GLU A 32 56.01 26.41 10.16
C GLU A 32 56.47 24.95 10.08
N VAL A 33 56.04 24.21 9.05
CA VAL A 33 56.37 22.78 8.85
C VAL A 33 57.89 22.53 8.78
N GLY A 34 58.69 23.52 8.38
CA GLY A 34 60.17 23.46 8.43
C GLY A 34 60.79 23.72 9.82
N GLY A 35 60.01 24.27 10.76
CA GLY A 35 60.40 24.60 12.14
C GLY A 35 60.00 23.58 13.20
N LEU A 36 59.31 22.50 12.83
CA LEU A 36 58.86 21.43 13.73
C LEU A 36 59.98 20.86 14.62
N ARG A 37 61.21 20.77 14.09
CA ARG A 37 62.40 20.34 14.85
C ARG A 37 62.73 21.30 15.99
N GLY A 38 62.63 22.60 15.76
CA GLY A 38 62.91 23.64 16.76
C GLY A 38 61.79 23.82 17.79
N VAL A 39 60.55 23.45 17.43
CA VAL A 39 59.43 23.41 18.37
C VAL A 39 59.50 22.17 19.25
N MET A 40 59.76 20.99 18.69
CA MET A 40 59.95 19.75 19.47
C MET A 40 61.14 19.84 20.42
N CYS A 41 62.28 20.39 20.00
CA CYS A 41 63.43 20.57 20.89
C CYS A 41 63.11 21.48 22.08
N ARG A 42 62.44 22.61 21.86
CA ARG A 42 62.04 23.51 22.96
C ARG A 42 61.02 22.87 23.91
N MET A 43 60.05 22.13 23.39
CA MET A 43 59.11 21.40 24.26
C MET A 43 59.79 20.28 25.05
N ALA A 44 60.78 19.62 24.47
CA ALA A 44 61.56 18.60 25.18
C ALA A 44 62.37 19.20 26.33
N ASP A 45 62.95 20.38 26.12
CA ASP A 45 63.71 21.12 27.13
C ASP A 45 62.80 21.72 28.22
N GLU A 46 61.58 22.15 27.89
CA GLU A 46 60.66 22.78 28.85
C GLU A 46 59.77 21.79 29.63
N PHE A 47 59.42 20.62 29.07
CA PHE A 47 58.40 19.74 29.64
C PHE A 47 58.80 18.27 29.84
N ALA A 48 59.95 17.79 29.33
CA ALA A 48 60.16 16.34 29.18
C ALA A 48 61.50 15.78 29.67
N GLN A 49 62.43 16.57 30.19
CA GLN A 49 63.66 16.02 30.78
C GLN A 49 63.52 15.78 32.28
N VAL A 50 62.85 14.69 32.64
CA VAL A 50 63.00 14.10 33.98
C VAL A 50 64.32 13.34 34.00
N ASP A 51 65.18 13.58 35.00
CA ASP A 51 66.49 12.91 35.11
C ASP A 51 66.41 11.38 35.00
N ALA A 52 65.32 10.80 35.49
CA ALA A 52 65.02 9.37 35.38
C ALA A 52 64.85 8.91 33.92
N ASP A 53 64.18 9.69 33.08
CA ASP A 53 63.96 9.38 31.66
C ASP A 53 65.25 9.55 30.86
N VAL A 54 66.05 10.58 31.17
CA VAL A 54 67.36 10.82 30.54
C VAL A 54 68.33 9.67 30.83
N LYS A 55 68.35 9.18 32.08
CA LYS A 55 69.15 8.01 32.47
C LYS A 55 68.69 6.75 31.74
N THR A 56 67.37 6.51 31.67
CA THR A 56 66.78 5.37 30.97
C THR A 56 67.10 5.38 29.47
N ILE A 57 67.07 6.54 28.83
CA ILE A 57 67.43 6.73 27.41
C ILE A 57 68.91 6.43 27.17
N HIS A 58 69.80 6.85 28.08
CA HIS A 58 71.23 6.53 28.00
C HIS A 58 71.49 5.04 28.21
N ASP A 59 70.86 4.42 29.22
CA ASP A 59 70.99 3.00 29.54
C ASP A 59 70.45 2.11 28.41
N ALA A 60 69.37 2.52 27.72
CA ALA A 60 68.81 1.81 26.56
C ALA A 60 69.70 1.91 25.30
N GLY A 61 70.57 2.92 25.23
CA GLY A 61 71.43 3.18 24.09
C GLY A 61 70.68 3.55 22.80
N LYS A 62 71.44 4.02 21.80
CA LYS A 62 70.88 4.51 20.51
C LYS A 62 70.00 3.48 19.80
N ILE A 63 70.38 2.19 19.88
CA ILE A 63 69.66 1.09 19.24
C ILE A 63 68.33 0.79 19.96
N GLY A 64 68.31 0.82 21.30
CA GLY A 64 67.10 0.60 22.09
C GLY A 64 66.06 1.69 21.88
N VAL A 65 66.50 2.95 21.90
CA VAL A 65 65.63 4.11 21.63
C VAL A 65 65.07 4.06 20.21
N ALA A 66 65.90 3.72 19.21
CA ALA A 66 65.44 3.58 17.83
C ALA A 66 64.36 2.50 17.67
N ARG A 67 64.52 1.34 18.31
CA ARG A 67 63.51 0.26 18.29
C ARG A 67 62.21 0.68 18.98
N TYR A 68 62.30 1.36 20.12
CA TYR A 68 61.11 1.87 20.81
C TYR A 68 60.33 2.87 19.96
N LEU A 69 61.03 3.83 19.35
CA LEU A 69 60.41 4.81 18.46
C LEU A 69 59.80 4.15 17.21
N GLN A 70 60.40 3.09 16.68
CA GLN A 70 59.80 2.32 15.57
C GLN A 70 58.48 1.66 15.98
N VAL A 71 58.42 1.05 17.16
CA VAL A 71 57.18 0.44 17.68
C VAL A 71 56.11 1.50 17.91
N MET A 72 56.47 2.63 18.52
CA MET A 72 55.55 3.75 18.73
C MET A 72 55.04 4.32 17.39
N GLY A 73 55.93 4.47 16.40
CA GLY A 73 55.56 4.92 15.06
C GLY A 73 54.58 3.96 14.37
N ALA A 74 54.84 2.66 14.43
CA ALA A 74 53.93 1.64 13.90
C ALA A 74 52.57 1.64 14.61
N CYS A 75 52.56 1.85 15.93
CA CYS A 75 51.34 1.95 16.73
C CYS A 75 50.50 3.19 16.32
N LEU A 76 51.13 4.36 16.22
CA LEU A 76 50.45 5.59 15.79
C LEU A 76 49.89 5.50 14.37
N LEU A 77 50.62 4.88 13.44
CA LEU A 77 50.13 4.63 12.08
C LEU A 77 48.92 3.69 12.08
N SER A 78 48.95 2.64 12.90
CA SER A 78 47.83 1.69 13.01
C SER A 78 46.59 2.37 13.59
N ILE A 79 46.75 3.19 14.64
CA ILE A 79 45.67 3.99 15.23
C ILE A 79 45.09 4.95 14.18
N GLY A 80 45.94 5.71 13.49
CA GLY A 80 45.52 6.63 12.44
C GLY A 80 44.72 5.93 11.35
N ARG A 81 45.15 4.74 10.92
CA ARG A 81 44.43 3.94 9.92
C ARG A 81 43.06 3.48 10.41
N THR A 82 42.94 3.08 11.67
CA THR A 82 41.64 2.70 12.25
C THR A 82 40.68 3.90 12.29
N PHE A 83 41.15 5.08 12.71
CA PHE A 83 40.33 6.30 12.70
C PHE A 83 39.85 6.68 11.30
N GLU A 84 40.71 6.55 10.27
CA GLU A 84 40.29 6.78 8.87
C GLU A 84 39.21 5.79 8.43
N LEU A 85 39.35 4.51 8.78
CA LEU A 85 38.38 3.47 8.44
C LEU A 85 37.04 3.69 9.15
N ASP A 86 37.07 4.06 10.43
CA ASP A 86 35.87 4.39 11.20
C ASP A 86 35.15 5.60 10.60
N ALA A 87 35.88 6.64 10.18
CA ALA A 87 35.29 7.81 9.52
C ALA A 87 34.61 7.46 8.18
N ILE A 88 35.20 6.55 7.39
CA ILE A 88 34.59 6.06 6.15
C ILE A 88 33.32 5.25 6.46
N LEU A 89 33.40 4.35 7.45
CA LEU A 89 32.26 3.53 7.85
C LEU A 89 31.09 4.38 8.36
N ASP A 90 31.37 5.41 9.15
CA ASP A 90 30.37 6.35 9.64
C ASP A 90 29.73 7.14 8.49
N ALA A 91 30.52 7.60 7.51
CA ALA A 91 29.98 8.28 6.34
C ALA A 91 29.05 7.37 5.52
N ASP A 92 29.43 6.12 5.30
CA ASP A 92 28.61 5.13 4.59
C ASP A 92 27.31 4.80 5.36
N ASN A 93 27.40 4.64 6.69
CA ASN A 93 26.25 4.42 7.55
C ASN A 93 25.28 5.60 7.50
N VAL A 94 25.78 6.84 7.56
CA VAL A 94 24.96 8.06 7.45
C VAL A 94 24.26 8.12 6.09
N ALA A 95 24.97 7.80 5.01
CA ALA A 95 24.38 7.75 3.67
C ALA A 95 23.27 6.68 3.56
N ALA A 96 23.49 5.49 4.11
CA ALA A 96 22.51 4.40 4.13
C ALA A 96 21.26 4.78 4.94
N VAL A 97 21.43 5.34 6.14
CA VAL A 97 20.32 5.82 6.99
C VAL A 97 19.51 6.90 6.29
N LYS A 98 20.17 7.85 5.60
CA LYS A 98 19.48 8.88 4.82
C LYS A 98 18.60 8.27 3.73
N LYS A 99 19.14 7.34 2.95
CA LYS A 99 18.40 6.65 1.88
C LYS A 99 17.20 5.86 2.43
N LEU A 100 17.38 5.17 3.56
CA LEU A 100 16.30 4.46 4.23
C LEU A 100 15.21 5.40 4.73
N LYS A 101 15.58 6.56 5.29
CA LYS A 101 14.64 7.58 5.75
C LYS A 101 13.80 8.15 4.60
N GLU A 102 14.44 8.49 3.48
CA GLU A 102 13.74 8.97 2.28
C GLU A 102 12.78 7.91 1.72
N SER A 103 13.22 6.65 1.65
CA SER A 103 12.37 5.53 1.20
C SER A 103 11.19 5.27 2.14
N LEU A 104 11.40 5.40 3.46
CA LEU A 104 10.34 5.24 4.45
C LEU A 104 9.28 6.33 4.32
N GLN A 105 9.71 7.60 4.17
CA GLN A 105 8.81 8.73 3.96
C GLN A 105 7.99 8.60 2.67
N GLU A 106 8.60 8.10 1.59
CA GLU A 106 7.89 7.81 0.33
C GLU A 106 6.84 6.71 0.50
N ARG A 107 7.16 5.64 1.25
CA ARG A 107 6.22 4.55 1.53
C ARG A 107 5.07 5.01 2.42
N ASP A 108 5.34 5.80 3.44
CA ASP A 108 4.30 6.34 4.32
C ASP A 108 3.30 7.21 3.54
N SER A 109 3.81 8.05 2.64
CA SER A 109 2.94 8.88 1.79
C SER A 109 2.14 8.06 0.77
N LYS A 110 2.66 6.91 0.28
CA LYS A 110 1.88 5.95 -0.52
C LYS A 110 0.80 5.24 0.31
N ILE A 111 1.13 4.84 1.54
CA ILE A 111 0.18 4.18 2.45
C ILE A 111 -1.00 5.11 2.77
N GLU A 112 -0.75 6.39 3.03
CA GLU A 112 -1.83 7.34 3.32
C GLU A 112 -2.75 7.58 2.10
N LYS A 113 -2.18 7.63 0.88
CA LYS A 113 -2.98 7.69 -0.36
C LYS A 113 -3.86 6.45 -0.54
N LEU A 114 -3.28 5.26 -0.40
CA LEU A 114 -4.01 3.99 -0.52
C LEU A 114 -5.10 3.86 0.56
N ARG A 115 -4.84 4.31 1.79
CA ARG A 115 -5.84 4.35 2.85
C ARG A 115 -7.02 5.26 2.50
N ALA A 116 -6.76 6.42 1.91
CA ALA A 116 -7.80 7.33 1.44
C ALA A 116 -8.63 6.71 0.30
N GLU A 117 -7.98 6.10 -0.68
CA GLU A 117 -8.65 5.39 -1.79
C GLU A 117 -9.52 4.24 -1.30
N VAL A 118 -9.00 3.37 -0.42
CA VAL A 118 -9.76 2.26 0.18
C VAL A 118 -10.96 2.77 0.96
N LYS A 119 -10.81 3.87 1.71
CA LYS A 119 -11.94 4.48 2.45
C LYS A 119 -13.02 5.01 1.50
N ASN A 120 -12.62 5.60 0.38
CA ASN A 120 -13.57 6.12 -0.62
C ASN A 120 -14.29 4.99 -1.36
N VAL A 121 -13.56 3.96 -1.81
CA VAL A 121 -14.15 2.77 -2.46
C VAL A 121 -15.11 2.07 -1.51
N LYS A 122 -14.72 1.88 -0.24
CA LYS A 122 -15.59 1.28 0.77
C LYS A 122 -16.91 2.04 0.90
N LYS A 123 -16.85 3.37 1.07
CA LYS A 123 -18.06 4.21 1.16
C LYS A 123 -18.93 4.11 -0.10
N ALA A 124 -18.32 4.18 -1.29
CA ALA A 124 -19.06 4.07 -2.55
C ALA A 124 -19.76 2.70 -2.67
N SER A 125 -19.05 1.62 -2.36
CA SER A 125 -19.60 0.26 -2.38
C SER A 125 -20.73 0.08 -1.34
N GLU A 126 -20.59 0.64 -0.14
CA GLU A 126 -21.63 0.59 0.89
C GLU A 126 -22.89 1.34 0.43
N THR A 127 -22.74 2.51 -0.20
CA THR A 127 -23.89 3.26 -0.73
C THR A 127 -24.59 2.52 -1.87
N GLU A 128 -23.84 1.87 -2.76
CA GLU A 128 -24.40 1.11 -3.87
C GLU A 128 -25.14 -0.15 -3.38
N VAL A 129 -24.56 -0.87 -2.42
CA VAL A 129 -25.21 -2.05 -1.81
C VAL A 129 -26.52 -1.67 -1.12
N VAL A 130 -26.55 -0.55 -0.39
CA VAL A 130 -27.79 -0.07 0.24
C VAL A 130 -28.85 0.28 -0.80
N LYS A 131 -28.46 0.95 -1.89
CA LYS A 131 -29.38 1.29 -2.97
C LYS A 131 -29.94 0.03 -3.65
N LEU A 132 -29.07 -0.88 -4.07
CA LEU A 132 -29.47 -2.12 -4.73
C LEU A 132 -30.36 -3.00 -3.84
N LYS A 133 -30.10 -3.00 -2.53
CA LYS A 133 -30.97 -3.70 -1.58
C LYS A 133 -32.37 -3.08 -1.53
N GLY A 134 -32.46 -1.75 -1.50
CA GLY A 134 -33.75 -1.04 -1.55
C GLY A 134 -34.51 -1.29 -2.85
N ASP A 135 -33.82 -1.22 -4.00
CA ASP A 135 -34.40 -1.50 -5.31
C ASP A 135 -34.90 -2.95 -5.39
N LEU A 136 -34.15 -3.92 -4.83
CA LEU A 136 -34.56 -5.31 -4.77
C LEU A 136 -35.81 -5.51 -3.90
N GLU A 137 -35.86 -4.91 -2.71
CA GLU A 137 -37.03 -4.98 -1.82
C GLU A 137 -38.28 -4.37 -2.48
N ALA A 138 -38.13 -3.26 -3.20
CA ALA A 138 -39.21 -2.64 -3.96
C ALA A 138 -39.71 -3.58 -5.09
N ASN A 139 -38.80 -4.13 -5.89
CA ASN A 139 -39.15 -5.04 -6.99
C ASN A 139 -39.80 -6.33 -6.49
N VAL A 140 -39.35 -6.89 -5.36
CA VAL A 140 -39.98 -8.07 -4.75
C VAL A 140 -41.41 -7.75 -4.32
N THR A 141 -41.63 -6.59 -3.72
CA THR A 141 -42.97 -6.15 -3.30
C THR A 141 -43.89 -5.97 -4.52
N GLU A 142 -43.40 -5.38 -5.59
CA GLU A 142 -44.14 -5.23 -6.85
C GLU A 142 -44.48 -6.58 -7.48
N LEU A 143 -43.52 -7.51 -7.55
CA LEU A 143 -43.76 -8.86 -8.09
C LEU A 143 -44.81 -9.62 -7.29
N VAL A 144 -44.81 -9.51 -5.96
CA VAL A 144 -45.84 -10.12 -5.12
C VAL A 144 -47.22 -9.52 -5.44
N GLY A 145 -47.31 -8.20 -5.58
CA GLY A 145 -48.55 -7.51 -5.96
C GLY A 145 -49.06 -7.91 -7.35
N LEU A 146 -48.17 -7.95 -8.34
CA LEU A 146 -48.51 -8.39 -9.70
C LEU A 146 -48.97 -9.85 -9.73
N LYS A 147 -48.29 -10.73 -8.98
CA LYS A 147 -48.69 -12.14 -8.87
C LYS A 147 -50.08 -12.31 -8.26
N ALA A 148 -50.41 -11.53 -7.22
CA ALA A 148 -51.75 -11.54 -6.63
C ALA A 148 -52.80 -11.08 -7.65
N ARG A 149 -52.52 -10.00 -8.38
CA ARG A 149 -53.42 -9.46 -9.41
C ARG A 149 -53.63 -10.42 -10.58
N VAL A 150 -52.60 -11.17 -10.98
CA VAL A 150 -52.75 -12.22 -12.00
C VAL A 150 -53.69 -13.31 -11.49
N ALA A 151 -53.54 -13.77 -10.25
CA ALA A 151 -54.40 -14.79 -9.68
C ALA A 151 -55.87 -14.33 -9.59
N GLU A 152 -56.11 -13.08 -9.18
CA GLU A 152 -57.44 -12.47 -9.15
C GLU A 152 -58.06 -12.40 -10.56
N LEU A 153 -57.28 -11.96 -11.56
CA LEU A 153 -57.76 -11.88 -12.94
C LEU A 153 -58.03 -13.26 -13.55
N GLU A 154 -57.21 -14.27 -13.25
CA GLU A 154 -57.45 -15.66 -13.66
C GLU A 154 -58.79 -16.19 -13.12
N GLU A 155 -59.08 -15.90 -11.84
CA GLU A 155 -60.36 -16.27 -11.21
C GLU A 155 -61.55 -15.51 -11.84
N GLU A 156 -61.40 -14.20 -12.07
CA GLU A 156 -62.44 -13.38 -12.72
C GLU A 156 -62.75 -13.88 -14.13
N VAL A 157 -61.72 -14.18 -14.93
CA VAL A 157 -61.87 -14.69 -16.30
C VAL A 157 -62.58 -16.04 -16.29
N LEU A 158 -62.15 -16.97 -15.44
CA LEU A 158 -62.78 -18.29 -15.35
C LEU A 158 -64.25 -18.20 -14.92
N THR A 159 -64.55 -17.32 -13.97
CA THR A 159 -65.92 -17.08 -13.50
C THR A 159 -66.80 -16.48 -14.60
N ALA A 160 -66.32 -15.42 -15.26
CA ALA A 160 -67.05 -14.78 -16.34
C ALA A 160 -67.29 -15.72 -17.52
N PHE A 161 -66.29 -16.56 -17.85
CA PHE A 161 -66.39 -17.57 -18.89
C PHE A 161 -67.45 -18.64 -18.55
N THR A 162 -67.43 -19.18 -17.32
CA THR A 162 -68.42 -20.18 -16.86
C THR A 162 -69.83 -19.62 -16.91
N LEU A 163 -70.05 -18.41 -16.41
CA LEU A 163 -71.35 -17.74 -16.47
C LEU A 163 -71.81 -17.48 -17.92
N GLY A 164 -70.88 -17.11 -18.80
CA GLY A 164 -71.14 -16.92 -20.23
C GLY A 164 -71.57 -18.23 -20.91
N PHE A 165 -70.89 -19.33 -20.60
CA PHE A 165 -71.23 -20.66 -21.09
C PHE A 165 -72.61 -21.11 -20.63
N ASP A 166 -72.90 -21.03 -19.33
CA ASP A 166 -74.21 -21.41 -18.78
C ASP A 166 -75.34 -20.59 -19.42
N ARG A 167 -75.11 -19.30 -19.65
CA ARG A 167 -76.07 -18.42 -20.34
C ARG A 167 -76.28 -18.83 -21.79
N ALA A 168 -75.24 -19.21 -22.51
CA ALA A 168 -75.34 -19.69 -23.89
C ALA A 168 -76.13 -21.02 -23.96
N VAL A 169 -75.84 -21.96 -23.06
CA VAL A 169 -76.60 -23.22 -22.94
C VAL A 169 -78.08 -22.95 -22.68
N ALA A 170 -78.40 -22.05 -21.75
CA ALA A 170 -79.78 -21.66 -21.47
C ALA A 170 -80.47 -21.03 -22.70
N GLN A 171 -79.76 -20.21 -23.47
CA GLN A 171 -80.28 -19.62 -24.71
C GLN A 171 -80.56 -20.67 -25.79
N ILE A 172 -79.70 -21.68 -25.95
CA ILE A 172 -79.94 -22.80 -26.87
C ILE A 172 -81.22 -23.53 -26.51
N GLY A 173 -81.44 -23.82 -25.22
CA GLY A 173 -82.66 -24.48 -24.75
C GLY A 173 -83.96 -23.72 -25.08
N VAL A 174 -83.90 -22.39 -25.22
CA VAL A 174 -85.05 -21.57 -25.63
C VAL A 174 -85.28 -21.61 -27.14
N VAL A 175 -84.20 -21.57 -27.94
CA VAL A 175 -84.29 -21.48 -29.41
C VAL A 175 -84.47 -22.86 -30.05
N ALA A 176 -83.90 -23.91 -29.45
CA ALA A 176 -83.91 -25.28 -29.94
C ALA A 176 -84.08 -26.26 -28.76
N PRO A 177 -85.30 -26.43 -28.24
CA PRO A 177 -85.55 -27.22 -27.02
C PRO A 177 -85.24 -28.72 -27.18
N ASP A 178 -85.25 -29.23 -28.41
CA ASP A 178 -84.92 -30.63 -28.71
C ASP A 178 -83.41 -30.87 -28.92
N ALA A 179 -82.57 -29.84 -28.85
CA ALA A 179 -81.13 -29.96 -29.01
C ALA A 179 -80.48 -30.56 -27.76
N ASP A 180 -79.68 -31.61 -27.94
CA ASP A 180 -78.91 -32.22 -26.86
C ASP A 180 -77.64 -31.41 -26.55
N VAL A 181 -77.75 -30.51 -25.58
CA VAL A 181 -76.63 -29.70 -25.07
C VAL A 181 -75.72 -30.44 -24.10
N SER A 182 -76.06 -31.68 -23.71
CA SER A 182 -75.20 -32.48 -22.80
C SER A 182 -73.89 -32.92 -23.46
N LEU A 183 -73.83 -32.86 -24.79
CA LEU A 183 -72.64 -33.14 -25.59
C LEU A 183 -71.71 -31.93 -25.77
N LEU A 184 -72.07 -30.75 -25.23
CA LEU A 184 -71.21 -29.57 -25.28
C LEU A 184 -70.03 -29.74 -24.31
N ASP A 185 -68.82 -29.63 -24.85
CA ASP A 185 -67.58 -29.71 -24.10
C ASP A 185 -66.84 -28.38 -24.20
N VAL A 186 -66.65 -27.73 -23.05
CA VAL A 186 -66.04 -26.40 -22.95
C VAL A 186 -64.54 -26.42 -23.22
N THR A 187 -63.92 -27.61 -23.21
CA THR A 187 -62.49 -27.80 -23.53
C THR A 187 -62.23 -27.99 -25.02
N LYS A 188 -63.29 -27.98 -25.83
CA LYS A 188 -63.21 -28.14 -27.29
C LYS A 188 -63.46 -26.80 -27.98
N ILE A 189 -62.66 -26.55 -28.99
CA ILE A 189 -62.76 -25.37 -29.86
C ILE A 189 -63.05 -25.79 -31.30
N VAL A 190 -63.84 -24.99 -32.02
CA VAL A 190 -64.09 -25.21 -33.45
C VAL A 190 -63.15 -24.32 -34.26
N SER A 191 -62.22 -24.92 -34.98
CA SER A 191 -61.30 -24.23 -35.90
C SER A 191 -61.41 -24.84 -37.30
N ASN A 192 -61.56 -24.02 -38.33
CA ASN A 192 -61.76 -24.46 -39.72
C ASN A 192 -62.85 -25.54 -39.89
N GLY A 193 -63.94 -25.43 -39.11
CA GLY A 193 -65.06 -26.38 -39.14
C GLY A 193 -64.76 -27.74 -38.52
N ARG A 194 -63.63 -27.90 -37.82
CA ARG A 194 -63.29 -29.12 -37.06
C ARG A 194 -63.23 -28.84 -35.57
N LEU A 195 -63.70 -29.80 -34.78
CA LEU A 195 -63.59 -29.79 -33.33
C LEU A 195 -62.17 -30.21 -32.92
N MET A 196 -61.50 -29.41 -32.09
CA MET A 196 -60.13 -29.63 -31.63
C MET A 196 -60.04 -29.51 -30.11
N ASP A 197 -59.06 -30.16 -29.52
CA ASP A 197 -58.71 -29.98 -28.11
C ASP A 197 -57.95 -28.66 -27.92
N ASP A 198 -58.23 -27.93 -26.84
CA ASP A 198 -57.59 -26.64 -26.51
C ASP A 198 -56.05 -26.70 -26.56
N GLY A 199 -55.45 -27.83 -26.13
CA GLY A 199 -53.99 -28.06 -26.17
C GLY A 199 -53.41 -28.48 -27.53
N THR A 200 -54.21 -28.58 -28.60
CA THR A 200 -53.74 -28.96 -29.95
C THR A 200 -53.64 -27.79 -30.93
N LEU A 201 -53.86 -26.55 -30.46
CA LEU A 201 -53.56 -25.37 -31.26
C LEU A 201 -52.04 -25.27 -31.51
N PRO A 202 -51.59 -25.07 -32.75
CA PRO A 202 -50.22 -24.66 -32.98
C PRO A 202 -50.03 -23.29 -32.32
N GLU A 203 -49.13 -23.19 -31.35
CA GLU A 203 -48.65 -21.90 -30.87
C GLU A 203 -48.21 -21.10 -32.10
N ASN A 204 -48.85 -19.96 -32.34
CA ASN A 204 -48.44 -19.05 -33.39
C ASN A 204 -46.97 -18.71 -33.15
N GLN A 205 -46.12 -19.21 -34.05
CA GLN A 205 -44.79 -18.71 -34.26
C GLN A 205 -44.92 -17.20 -34.44
N GLY A 206 -44.41 -16.45 -33.48
CA GLY A 206 -44.33 -15.00 -33.57
C GLY A 206 -43.59 -14.62 -34.83
N GLU A 207 -44.31 -14.04 -35.79
CA GLU A 207 -43.71 -13.12 -36.75
C GLU A 207 -43.14 -11.94 -35.96
N SER A 208 -41.85 -12.04 -35.66
CA SER A 208 -40.96 -10.90 -35.48
C SER A 208 -39.59 -11.26 -36.05
N GLU A 209 -39.54 -11.43 -37.38
CA GLU A 209 -38.36 -11.04 -38.14
C GLU A 209 -38.20 -9.52 -38.03
N SER A 210 -37.58 -9.06 -36.95
CA SER A 210 -36.92 -7.77 -36.92
C SER A 210 -35.42 -8.01 -37.06
N VAL A 211 -34.98 -7.83 -38.30
CA VAL A 211 -33.61 -7.66 -38.77
C VAL A 211 -32.81 -6.77 -37.82
N GLU A 212 -31.70 -7.27 -37.29
CA GLU A 212 -30.56 -6.43 -36.95
C GLU A 212 -29.31 -7.01 -37.62
N LYS A 213 -29.03 -6.49 -38.81
CA LYS A 213 -27.70 -6.58 -39.41
C LYS A 213 -26.76 -5.71 -38.58
N GLY A 214 -25.93 -6.35 -37.76
CA GLY A 214 -24.68 -5.74 -37.32
C GLY A 214 -23.78 -5.55 -38.55
N ALA A 215 -23.52 -4.29 -38.90
CA ALA A 215 -22.46 -3.90 -39.82
C ALA A 215 -21.33 -3.28 -38.99
N ASP A 216 -20.12 -3.82 -39.21
CA ASP A 216 -18.76 -3.33 -38.90
C ASP A 216 -18.51 -2.48 -37.63
#